data_AF-A0A3E0TUZ1-F1
#
_entry.id   AF-A0A3E0TUZ1-F1
#
_cell.length_a   1.000
_cell.length_b   1.000
_cell.length_c   1.000
_cell.angle_alpha   90.00
_cell.angle_beta   90.00
_cell.angle_gamma   90.00
#
_symmetry.space_group_name_H-M   'P 1'
#
loop_
_entity.id
_entity.type
_entity.pdbx_description
1 polymer ?
#
loop_
_entity_poly.entity_id
_entity_poly.type
_entity_poly.pdbx_seq_one_letter_code
_entity_poly.pdbx_strand_id
1 'polypeptide(L)'
;MNNNEDIYACYCTGLKTKLESKIFNEKLPHAKTHCLLNIVYEIIKECEFAITQMQLYRIAKRENRKFLFLTSYSEYKEFDSIKDYISNIFTSSKFANNIRIEAHDFGCACTASELLDTARKMLIDEESELTTAIIL
;
A
#
# COMPACT_ATOMS: atom_id res chain seq x y z
N MET A 1 -24.80 9.00 2.94
CA MET A 1 -23.86 8.66 1.84
C MET A 1 -22.92 9.86 1.71
N ASN A 2 -21.69 9.76 2.24
CA ASN A 2 -20.55 10.65 1.96
C ASN A 2 -19.27 10.32 2.78
N ASN A 3 -19.34 9.43 3.78
CA ASN A 3 -18.18 9.19 4.66
C ASN A 3 -17.00 8.42 4.00
N ASN A 4 -17.19 7.74 2.87
CA ASN A 4 -16.14 6.87 2.33
C ASN A 4 -15.09 7.61 1.47
N GLU A 5 -15.44 8.73 0.85
CA GLU A 5 -14.48 9.53 0.06
C GLU A 5 -13.51 10.30 0.96
N ASP A 6 -13.99 10.80 2.11
CA ASP A 6 -13.17 11.50 3.10
C ASP A 6 -12.15 10.59 3.79
N ILE A 7 -12.49 9.32 4.03
CA ILE A 7 -11.58 8.33 4.65
C ILE A 7 -10.39 8.03 3.72
N TYR A 8 -10.64 7.88 2.42
CA TYR A 8 -9.59 7.57 1.43
C TYR A 8 -8.53 8.68 1.33
N ALA A 9 -9.01 9.92 1.23
CA ALA A 9 -8.13 11.08 1.18
C ALA A 9 -7.30 11.22 2.48
N CYS A 10 -7.90 10.88 3.63
CA CYS A 10 -7.22 10.90 4.92
C CYS A 10 -6.13 9.81 5.03
N TYR A 11 -6.38 8.57 4.59
CA TYR A 11 -5.38 7.49 4.64
C TYR A 11 -4.13 7.84 3.83
N CYS A 12 -4.29 8.17 2.54
CA CYS A 12 -3.13 8.38 1.66
C CYS A 12 -2.33 9.62 2.07
N THR A 13 -3.00 10.67 2.54
CA THR A 13 -2.36 11.88 3.08
C THR A 13 -1.59 11.56 4.37
N GLY A 14 -2.19 10.79 5.27
CA GLY A 14 -1.56 10.37 6.53
C GLY A 14 -0.36 9.45 6.30
N LEU A 15 -0.49 8.46 5.42
CA LEU A 15 0.59 7.56 5.03
C LEU A 15 1.75 8.33 4.40
N LYS A 16 1.48 9.20 3.42
CA LYS A 16 2.49 10.02 2.77
C LYS A 16 3.28 10.84 3.80
N THR A 17 2.56 11.58 4.65
CA THR A 17 3.19 12.43 5.68
C THR A 17 4.09 11.62 6.61
N LYS A 18 3.65 10.42 7.01
CA LYS A 18 4.42 9.53 7.89
C LYS A 18 5.69 9.00 7.22
N LEU A 19 5.59 8.60 5.96
CA LEU A 19 6.73 8.09 5.19
C LEU A 19 7.76 9.20 4.89
N GLU A 20 7.30 10.38 4.46
CA GLU A 20 8.16 11.54 4.22
C GLU A 20 8.88 12.00 5.50
N SER A 21 8.16 12.07 6.64
CA SER A 21 8.75 12.42 7.93
C SER A 21 9.88 11.48 8.32
N LYS A 22 9.75 10.18 8.01
CA LYS A 22 10.79 9.20 8.28
C LYS A 22 12.07 9.48 7.49
N ILE A 23 11.94 9.80 6.20
CA ILE A 23 13.08 10.15 5.34
C ILE A 23 13.78 11.42 5.85
N PHE A 24 13.02 12.47 6.17
CA PHE A 24 13.59 13.74 6.59
C PHE A 24 14.31 13.66 7.96
N ASN A 25 13.91 12.72 8.84
CA ASN A 25 14.58 12.48 10.11
C ASN A 25 15.98 11.85 9.95
N GLU A 26 16.25 11.16 8.84
CA GLU A 26 17.54 10.49 8.59
C GLU A 26 18.66 11.44 8.12
N LYS A 27 18.34 12.71 7.81
CA LYS A 27 19.31 13.74 7.38
C LYS A 27 20.23 13.28 6.23
N LEU A 28 19.65 12.56 5.27
CA LEU A 28 20.39 12.01 4.13
C LEU A 28 20.81 13.08 3.11
N PRO A 29 21.85 12.82 2.30
CA PRO A 29 22.20 13.66 1.16
C PRO A 29 21.01 13.84 0.21
N HIS A 30 20.91 15.02 -0.40
CA HIS A 30 19.78 15.41 -1.26
C HIS A 30 19.42 14.36 -2.33
N ALA A 31 20.41 13.75 -2.98
CA ALA A 31 20.18 12.72 -4.00
C ALA A 31 19.49 11.46 -3.43
N LYS A 32 19.88 11.02 -2.22
CA LYS A 32 19.26 9.88 -1.54
C LYS A 32 17.85 10.21 -1.08
N THR A 33 17.66 11.42 -0.53
CA THR A 33 16.34 11.94 -0.15
C THR A 33 15.40 11.94 -1.35
N HIS A 34 15.83 12.43 -2.50
CA HIS A 34 15.02 12.44 -3.73
C HIS A 34 14.67 11.03 -4.20
N CYS A 35 15.62 10.09 -4.16
CA CYS A 35 15.37 8.68 -4.49
C CYS A 35 14.31 8.06 -3.56
N LEU A 36 14.41 8.27 -2.24
CA LEU A 36 13.44 7.75 -1.28
C LEU A 36 12.07 8.42 -1.41
N LEU A 37 12.00 9.71 -1.73
CA LEU A 37 10.73 10.38 -1.99
C LEU A 37 10.04 9.79 -3.23
N ASN A 38 10.78 9.49 -4.30
CA ASN A 38 10.22 8.77 -5.46
C ASN A 38 9.65 7.40 -5.05
N ILE A 39 10.35 6.68 -4.17
CA ILE A 39 9.85 5.41 -3.62
C ILE A 39 8.54 5.62 -2.85
N VAL A 40 8.43 6.69 -2.05
CA VAL A 40 7.18 7.02 -1.34
C VAL A 40 6.03 7.23 -2.32
N TYR A 41 6.21 8.01 -3.38
CA TYR A 41 5.14 8.26 -4.35
C TYR A 41 4.60 6.98 -4.98
N GLU A 42 5.49 6.06 -5.35
CA GLU A 42 5.10 4.79 -5.93
C GLU A 42 4.45 3.84 -4.90
N ILE A 43 4.91 3.87 -3.64
CA ILE A 43 4.22 3.17 -2.53
C ILE A 43 2.78 3.69 -2.39
N ILE A 44 2.57 5.01 -2.43
CA ILE A 44 1.24 5.60 -2.32
C ILE A 44 0.34 5.11 -3.46
N LYS A 45 0.81 5.12 -4.72
CA LYS A 45 0.03 4.61 -5.87
C LYS A 45 -0.40 3.16 -5.70
N GLU A 46 0.50 2.30 -5.21
CA GLU A 46 0.18 0.89 -4.96
C GLU A 46 -0.85 0.72 -3.83
N CYS A 47 -0.73 1.51 -2.75
CA CYS A 47 -1.72 1.54 -1.67
C CYS A 47 -3.10 2.02 -2.14
N GLU A 48 -3.14 3.10 -2.91
CA GLU A 48 -4.37 3.66 -3.52
C GLU A 48 -5.11 2.62 -4.35
N PHE A 49 -4.36 1.93 -5.21
CA PHE A 49 -4.89 0.85 -6.02
C PHE A 49 -5.41 -0.31 -5.16
N ALA A 50 -4.65 -0.72 -4.14
CA ALA A 50 -5.05 -1.79 -3.24
C ALA A 50 -6.33 -1.47 -2.46
N ILE A 51 -6.48 -0.23 -1.97
CA ILE A 51 -7.71 0.20 -1.28
C ILE A 51 -8.91 0.11 -2.21
N THR A 52 -8.76 0.53 -3.47
CA THR A 52 -9.82 0.38 -4.49
C THR A 52 -10.22 -1.09 -4.65
N GLN A 53 -9.24 -2.00 -4.75
CA GLN A 53 -9.49 -3.44 -4.82
C GLN A 53 -10.20 -4.00 -3.56
N MET A 54 -9.80 -3.54 -2.37
CA MET A 54 -10.47 -3.89 -1.12
C MET A 54 -11.93 -3.45 -1.07
N GLN A 55 -12.22 -2.24 -1.56
CA GLN A 55 -13.59 -1.72 -1.65
C GLN A 55 -14.44 -2.54 -2.62
N LEU A 56 -13.90 -2.87 -3.79
CA LEU A 56 -14.56 -3.74 -4.77
C LEU A 56 -14.86 -5.12 -4.16
N TYR A 57 -13.90 -5.69 -3.41
CA TYR A 57 -14.11 -6.94 -2.69
C TYR A 57 -15.29 -6.87 -1.72
N ARG A 58 -15.38 -5.79 -0.96
CA ARG A 58 -16.48 -5.57 0.00
C ARG A 58 -17.83 -5.47 -0.68
N ILE A 59 -17.92 -4.69 -1.77
CA ILE A 59 -19.15 -4.54 -2.54
C ILE A 59 -19.58 -5.90 -3.10
N ALA A 60 -18.65 -6.65 -3.70
CA ALA A 60 -18.92 -7.98 -4.23
C ALA A 60 -19.41 -8.95 -3.15
N LYS A 61 -18.79 -8.95 -1.96
CA LYS A 61 -19.22 -9.77 -0.82
C LYS A 61 -20.61 -9.38 -0.32
N ARG A 62 -20.89 -8.09 -0.20
CA ARG A 62 -22.21 -7.56 0.19
C ARG A 62 -23.30 -7.95 -0.80
N GLU A 63 -22.99 -7.94 -2.09
CA GLU A 63 -23.90 -8.32 -3.17
C GLU A 63 -23.94 -9.84 -3.42
N ASN A 64 -23.26 -10.64 -2.60
CA ASN A 64 -23.15 -12.10 -2.74
C ASN A 64 -22.71 -12.54 -4.16
N ARG A 65 -21.78 -11.78 -4.76
CA ARG A 65 -21.23 -12.08 -6.08
C ARG A 65 -20.37 -13.34 -5.99
N LYS A 66 -20.55 -14.24 -6.96
CA LYS A 66 -19.81 -15.51 -7.04
C LYS A 66 -18.35 -15.34 -7.48
N PHE A 67 -18.05 -14.24 -8.18
CA PHE A 67 -16.73 -13.98 -8.75
C PHE A 67 -16.34 -12.53 -8.53
N LEU A 68 -15.08 -12.32 -8.17
CA LEU A 68 -14.44 -11.01 -8.11
C LEU A 68 -13.07 -11.15 -8.78
N PHE A 69 -12.79 -10.28 -9.74
CA PHE A 69 -11.48 -10.19 -10.35
C PHE A 69 -10.72 -9.07 -9.67
N LEU A 70 -9.77 -9.44 -8.81
CA LEU A 70 -8.78 -8.50 -8.28
C LEU A 70 -7.65 -8.42 -9.31
N THR A 71 -7.37 -7.22 -9.82
CA THR A 71 -6.27 -7.02 -10.75
C THR A 71 -4.95 -6.98 -9.98
N SER A 72 -4.00 -7.84 -10.35
CA SER A 72 -2.60 -7.76 -9.94
C SER A 72 -1.76 -7.27 -11.12
N TYR A 73 -0.76 -6.42 -10.87
CA TYR A 73 0.07 -5.78 -11.91
C TYR A 73 0.99 -6.73 -12.68
N SER A 74 1.11 -8.00 -12.29
CA SER A 74 2.10 -8.91 -12.88
C SER A 74 1.64 -10.33 -13.10
N GLU A 75 0.78 -10.89 -12.24
CA GLU A 75 0.40 -12.30 -12.32
C GLU A 75 -1.04 -12.51 -11.84
N TYR A 76 -1.84 -13.25 -12.61
CA TYR A 76 -3.09 -13.81 -12.09
C TYR A 76 -2.73 -14.75 -10.93
N LYS A 77 -2.95 -14.29 -9.70
CA LYS A 77 -2.78 -15.09 -8.50
C LYS A 77 -4.13 -15.20 -7.82
N GLU A 78 -4.55 -16.43 -7.57
CA GLU A 78 -5.72 -16.67 -6.73
C GLU A 78 -5.35 -16.27 -5.29
N PHE A 79 -6.19 -15.45 -4.66
CA PHE A 79 -6.04 -15.06 -3.27
C PHE A 79 -7.22 -15.62 -2.48
N ASP A 80 -6.92 -16.42 -1.45
CA ASP A 80 -7.94 -17.03 -0.58
C ASP A 80 -8.66 -15.98 0.28
N SER A 81 -8.00 -14.83 0.54
CA SER A 81 -8.56 -13.72 1.30
C SER A 81 -8.02 -12.35 0.86
N ILE A 82 -8.74 -11.28 1.23
CA ILE A 82 -8.26 -9.90 1.03
C ILE A 82 -6.99 -9.61 1.86
N LYS A 83 -6.80 -10.29 3.00
CA LYS A 83 -5.56 -10.21 3.79
C LYS A 83 -4.38 -10.82 3.06
N ASP A 84 -4.59 -11.94 2.37
CA ASP A 84 -3.54 -12.56 1.54
C ASP A 84 -3.18 -11.67 0.36
N TYR A 85 -4.18 -11.05 -0.29
CA TYR A 85 -3.95 -10.03 -1.30
C TYR A 85 -3.09 -8.88 -0.75
N ILE A 86 -3.50 -8.28 0.37
CA ILE A 86 -2.78 -7.14 0.98
C ILE A 86 -1.34 -7.49 1.34
N SER A 87 -1.14 -8.68 1.91
CA SER A 87 0.19 -9.16 2.30
C SER A 87 1.12 -9.34 1.10
N ASN A 88 0.57 -9.48 -0.11
CA ASN A 88 1.33 -9.71 -1.33
C ASN A 88 1.49 -8.49 -2.25
N ILE A 89 0.76 -7.37 -2.05
CA ILE A 89 0.83 -6.17 -2.93
C ILE A 89 2.27 -5.78 -3.26
N PHE A 90 3.10 -5.58 -2.24
CA PHE A 90 4.48 -5.15 -2.40
C PHE A 90 5.46 -6.29 -2.71
N THR A 91 5.07 -7.56 -2.60
CA THR A 91 5.96 -8.67 -3.01
C THR A 91 5.76 -9.03 -4.48
N SER A 92 4.55 -8.86 -5.01
CA SER A 92 4.23 -9.09 -6.43
C SER A 92 4.39 -7.84 -7.31
N SER A 93 4.42 -6.64 -6.72
CA SER A 93 4.62 -5.39 -7.46
C SER A 93 5.96 -5.39 -8.18
N LYS A 94 5.93 -5.20 -9.51
CA LYS A 94 7.14 -4.99 -10.33
C LYS A 94 7.96 -3.82 -9.81
N PHE A 95 7.29 -2.77 -9.31
CA PHE A 95 7.95 -1.62 -8.72
C PHE A 95 8.73 -2.01 -7.45
N ALA A 96 8.11 -2.67 -6.48
CA ALA A 96 8.80 -3.08 -5.25
C ALA A 96 9.95 -4.07 -5.50
N ASN A 97 9.81 -4.93 -6.50
CA ASN A 97 10.89 -5.80 -6.96
C ASN A 97 12.03 -5.03 -7.63
N ASN A 98 11.74 -3.96 -8.37
CA ASN A 98 12.77 -3.09 -8.96
C ASN A 98 13.50 -2.24 -7.91
N ILE A 99 12.81 -1.75 -6.87
CA ILE A 99 13.46 -1.02 -5.76
C ILE A 99 14.51 -1.88 -5.05
N ARG A 100 14.22 -3.17 -4.84
CA ARG A 100 15.16 -4.12 -4.22
C ARG A 100 16.45 -4.30 -5.04
N ILE A 101 16.41 -4.00 -6.34
CA ILE A 101 17.51 -4.24 -7.29
C ILE A 101 18.31 -2.94 -7.54
N GLU A 102 17.69 -1.76 -7.48
CA GLU A 102 18.34 -0.48 -7.86
C GLU A 102 18.92 0.34 -6.71
N ALA A 103 18.73 -0.08 -5.44
CA ALA A 103 19.38 0.58 -4.31
C ALA A 103 20.89 0.22 -4.27
N HIS A 104 21.70 0.95 -5.05
CA HIS A 104 23.17 0.85 -5.07
C HIS A 104 23.85 1.22 -3.72
N ASP A 105 23.07 1.49 -2.68
CA ASP A 105 23.49 1.82 -1.32
C ASP A 105 22.65 1.03 -0.31
N PHE A 106 23.34 0.28 0.57
CA PHE A 106 22.75 -0.51 1.63
C PHE A 106 21.82 0.33 2.54
N GLY A 107 22.17 1.59 2.81
CA GLY A 107 21.35 2.50 3.61
C GLY A 107 20.00 2.79 2.97
N CYS A 108 19.99 3.12 1.67
CA CYS A 108 18.73 3.36 0.93
C CYS A 108 17.88 2.09 0.81
N ALA A 109 18.50 0.92 0.65
CA ALA A 109 17.79 -0.36 0.59
C ALA A 109 17.08 -0.67 1.91
N CYS A 110 17.76 -0.46 3.04
CA CYS A 110 17.17 -0.62 4.37
C CYS A 110 15.99 0.34 4.57
N THR A 111 16.17 1.64 4.34
CA THR A 111 15.10 2.62 4.50
C THR A 111 13.91 2.30 3.59
N ALA A 112 14.15 1.94 2.33
CA ALA A 112 13.09 1.54 1.40
C ALA A 112 12.30 0.31 1.89
N SER A 113 12.99 -0.70 2.42
CA SER A 113 12.31 -1.87 3.01
C SER A 113 11.43 -1.48 4.18
N GLU A 114 11.91 -0.60 5.05
CA GLU A 114 11.12 -0.16 6.20
C GLU A 114 9.93 0.74 5.81
N LEU A 115 10.04 1.51 4.71
CA LEU A 115 8.92 2.27 4.14
C LEU A 115 7.82 1.31 3.65
N LEU A 116 8.21 0.25 2.93
CA LEU A 116 7.28 -0.80 2.46
C LEU A 116 6.58 -1.52 3.62
N ASP A 117 7.32 -1.87 4.68
CA ASP A 117 6.74 -2.51 5.87
C ASP A 117 5.78 -1.57 6.60
N THR A 118 6.10 -0.27 6.67
CA THR A 118 5.22 0.74 7.27
C THR A 118 3.91 0.87 6.50
N ALA A 119 3.99 0.95 5.17
CA ALA A 119 2.82 1.02 4.30
C ALA A 119 1.96 -0.24 4.40
N ARG A 120 2.59 -1.43 4.39
CA ARG A 120 1.89 -2.71 4.56
C ARG A 120 1.12 -2.77 5.86
N LYS A 121 1.74 -2.39 6.99
CA LYS A 121 1.08 -2.40 8.31
C LYS A 121 -0.14 -1.48 8.31
N MET A 122 0.03 -0.24 7.85
CA MET A 122 -1.09 0.70 7.80
C MET A 122 -2.23 0.21 6.91
N LEU A 123 -1.94 -0.45 5.79
CA LEU A 123 -2.98 -0.99 4.91
C LEU A 123 -3.75 -2.17 5.54
N ILE A 124 -3.08 -2.99 6.35
CA ILE A 124 -3.72 -4.05 7.14
C ILE A 124 -4.61 -3.46 8.25
N ASP A 125 -4.14 -2.40 8.91
CA ASP A 125 -4.91 -1.71 9.95
C ASP A 125 -6.17 -1.08 9.34
N GLU A 126 -6.04 -0.41 8.20
CA GLU A 126 -7.15 0.17 7.42
C GLU A 126 -8.17 -0.92 7.01
N GLU A 127 -7.71 -2.08 6.53
CA GLU A 127 -8.61 -3.20 6.23
C GLU A 127 -9.40 -3.65 7.46
N SER A 128 -8.74 -3.74 8.60
CA SER A 128 -9.32 -4.19 9.85
C SER A 128 -10.38 -3.20 10.36
N GLU A 129 -10.08 -1.91 10.37
CA GLU A 129 -11.01 -0.84 10.77
C GLU A 129 -12.24 -0.81 9.88
N LEU A 130 -12.03 -0.83 8.57
CA LEU A 130 -13.11 -0.86 7.60
C LEU A 130 -13.96 -2.14 7.75
N THR A 131 -13.39 -3.27 8.17
CA THR A 131 -14.14 -4.54 8.37
C THR A 131 -15.03 -4.48 9.61
N THR A 132 -14.55 -3.87 10.69
CA THR A 132 -15.34 -3.65 11.91
C THR A 132 -16.54 -2.73 11.65
N ALA A 133 -16.39 -1.71 10.78
CA ALA A 133 -17.47 -0.78 10.44
C ALA A 133 -18.65 -1.40 9.65
N ILE A 134 -18.52 -2.62 9.12
CA ILE A 134 -19.60 -3.31 8.37
C ILE A 134 -20.38 -4.28 9.28
N ILE A 135 -19.82 -4.69 10.41
CA ILE A 135 -20.41 -5.67 11.34
C ILE A 135 -21.36 -5.01 12.35
N LEU A 136 -21.29 -3.68 12.51
CA LEU A 136 -22.16 -2.85 13.36
C LEU A 136 -23.26 -2.17 12.53
#